data_AF-A0A523U7P4-F1
#
_entry.id   AF-A0A523U7P4-F1
#
_cell.length_a   1.000
_cell.length_b   1.000
_cell.length_c   1.000
_cell.angle_alpha   90.00
_cell.angle_beta   90.00
_cell.angle_gamma   90.00
#
_symmetry.space_group_name_H-M   'P 1'
#
loop_
_entity.id
_entity.type
_entity.pdbx_description
1 polymer ?
#
loop_
_entity_poly.entity_id
_entity_poly.type
_entity_poly.pdbx_seq_one_letter_code
_entity_poly.pdbx_strand_id
1 'polypeptide(L)'
;MAQVYKVPLVLTPQPEGGFTVTCPVLPELVTEGDSPEEVMENVRDALEATLETYKDLDKPLPANLRQDPRADAIWFEYLVTGR
;
A
#
# COMPACT_ATOMS: atom_id res chain seq x y z
N MET A 1 8.98 10.74 15.01
CA MET A 1 8.16 11.18 13.87
C MET A 1 7.77 9.96 13.07
N ALA A 2 6.51 9.88 12.62
CA ALA A 2 6.04 8.72 11.86
C ALA A 2 6.77 8.64 10.50
N GLN A 3 7.08 7.42 10.06
CA GLN A 3 7.58 7.18 8.73
C GLN A 3 6.44 7.30 7.72
N VAL A 4 6.69 7.89 6.56
CA VAL A 4 5.71 8.01 5.48
C VAL A 4 6.14 7.11 4.33
N TYR A 5 5.22 6.31 3.81
CA TYR A 5 5.44 5.43 2.67
C TYR A 5 4.51 5.82 1.53
N LYS A 6 5.09 6.09 0.35
CA LYS A 6 4.33 6.23 -0.90
C LYS A 6 4.31 4.87 -1.59
N VAL A 7 3.19 4.18 -1.46
CA VAL A 7 3.00 2.82 -1.99
C VAL A 7 2.13 2.92 -3.25
N PRO A 8 2.66 2.64 -4.45
CA PRO A 8 1.84 2.57 -5.65
C PRO A 8 0.99 1.29 -5.59
N LEU A 9 -0.33 1.41 -5.72
CA LEU A 9 -1.25 0.29 -5.59
C LEU A 9 -2.08 0.13 -6.86
N VAL A 10 -2.43 -1.11 -7.18
CA VAL A 10 -3.32 -1.48 -8.27
C VAL A 10 -4.55 -2.16 -7.68
N LEU A 11 -5.69 -1.50 -7.77
CA LEU A 11 -7.00 -2.05 -7.38
C LEU A 11 -7.62 -2.78 -8.58
N THR A 12 -7.92 -4.06 -8.44
CA THR A 12 -8.51 -4.90 -9.50
C THR A 12 -9.85 -5.49 -9.02
N PRO A 13 -10.98 -5.15 -9.65
CA PRO A 13 -12.26 -5.80 -9.37
C PRO A 13 -12.20 -7.30 -9.71
N GLN A 14 -12.81 -8.14 -8.86
CA GLN A 14 -12.86 -9.58 -9.09
C GLN A 14 -14.21 -10.05 -9.69
N PRO A 15 -14.22 -11.11 -10.53
CA PRO A 15 -15.44 -11.63 -11.16
C PRO A 15 -16.55 -12.04 -10.17
N GLU A 16 -16.17 -12.54 -9.01
CA GLU A 16 -17.04 -12.97 -7.91
C GLU A 16 -17.58 -11.81 -7.05
N GLY A 17 -17.09 -10.59 -7.28
CA GLY A 17 -17.32 -9.42 -6.43
C GLY A 17 -16.10 -9.06 -5.59
N GLY A 18 -16.11 -7.85 -5.02
CA GLY A 18 -14.97 -7.32 -4.27
C GLY A 18 -13.78 -6.94 -5.15
N PHE A 19 -12.63 -6.76 -4.51
CA PHE A 19 -11.41 -6.26 -5.13
C PHE A 19 -10.17 -6.94 -4.56
N THR A 20 -9.14 -7.06 -5.40
CA THR A 20 -7.77 -7.38 -4.98
C THR A 20 -6.89 -6.15 -5.17
N VAL A 21 -5.98 -5.92 -4.23
CA VAL A 21 -4.92 -4.92 -4.32
C VAL A 21 -3.57 -5.60 -4.38
N THR A 22 -2.76 -5.13 -5.33
CA THR A 22 -1.35 -5.51 -5.46
C THR A 22 -0.47 -4.26 -5.56
N CYS A 23 0.83 -4.42 -5.28
CA CYS A 23 1.82 -3.36 -5.45
C CYS A 23 2.92 -3.78 -6.44
N PRO A 24 3.14 -3.06 -7.56
CA PRO A 24 4.16 -3.42 -8.53
C PRO A 24 5.60 -3.29 -8.01
N VAL A 25 5.82 -2.49 -6.95
CA VAL A 25 7.15 -2.28 -6.35
C VAL A 25 7.35 -3.04 -5.03
N LEU A 26 6.26 -3.56 -4.46
CA LEU A 26 6.26 -4.48 -3.31
C LEU A 26 5.41 -5.70 -3.68
N PRO A 27 5.94 -6.66 -4.46
CA PRO A 27 5.18 -7.82 -4.92
C PRO A 27 4.60 -8.67 -3.78
N GLU A 28 5.18 -8.59 -2.58
CA GLU A 28 4.71 -9.26 -1.38
C GLU A 28 3.47 -8.60 -0.75
N LEU A 29 3.17 -7.34 -1.11
CA LEU A 29 1.95 -6.65 -0.68
C LEU A 29 0.79 -7.05 -1.58
N VAL A 30 0.00 -7.99 -1.09
CA VAL A 30 -1.25 -8.46 -1.71
C VAL A 30 -2.33 -8.52 -0.64
N THR A 31 -3.50 -7.95 -0.93
CA THR A 31 -4.68 -8.02 -0.05
C THR A 31 -5.96 -7.94 -0.87
N GLU A 32 -7.10 -8.22 -0.24
CA GLU A 32 -8.43 -8.13 -0.85
C GLU A 32 -9.41 -7.41 0.08
N GLY A 33 -10.63 -7.14 -0.41
CA GLY A 33 -11.73 -6.59 0.37
C GLY A 33 -12.98 -6.42 -0.50
N ASP A 34 -14.15 -6.35 0.13
CA ASP A 34 -15.45 -6.30 -0.55
C ASP A 34 -15.78 -4.88 -1.07
N SER A 35 -15.16 -3.84 -0.49
CA SER A 35 -15.36 -2.44 -0.85
C SER A 35 -14.04 -1.66 -0.97
N PRO A 36 -13.98 -0.56 -1.74
CA PRO A 36 -12.78 0.27 -1.81
C PRO A 36 -12.33 0.80 -0.44
N GLU A 37 -13.27 1.08 0.46
CA GLU A 37 -13.00 1.52 1.83
C GLU A 37 -12.30 0.42 2.63
N GLU A 38 -12.87 -0.78 2.67
CA GLU A 38 -12.29 -1.94 3.36
C GLU A 38 -10.91 -2.29 2.81
N VAL A 39 -10.76 -2.22 1.48
CA VAL A 39 -9.47 -2.45 0.82
C VAL A 39 -8.40 -1.49 1.34
N MET A 40 -8.72 -0.20 1.52
CA MET A 40 -7.75 0.78 2.03
C MET A 40 -7.38 0.53 3.49
N GLU A 41 -8.29 -0.03 4.30
CA GLU A 41 -7.98 -0.50 5.65
C GLU A 41 -7.01 -1.70 5.59
N ASN A 42 -7.32 -2.71 4.77
CA ASN A 42 -6.51 -3.92 4.65
C ASN A 42 -5.12 -3.66 4.06
N VAL A 43 -4.98 -2.66 3.17
CA VAL A 43 -3.68 -2.23 2.61
C VAL A 43 -2.71 -1.80 3.72
N ARG A 44 -3.20 -1.15 4.78
CA ARG A 44 -2.35 -0.68 5.88
C ARG A 44 -1.73 -1.87 6.62
N ASP A 45 -2.54 -2.87 6.93
CA ASP A 45 -2.09 -4.06 7.64
C ASP A 45 -1.16 -4.91 6.76
N ALA A 46 -1.46 -5.06 5.46
CA ALA A 46 -0.60 -5.73 4.50
C ALA A 46 0.76 -5.03 4.34
N LEU A 47 0.80 -3.70 4.35
CA LEU A 47 2.04 -2.95 4.31
C LEU A 47 2.89 -3.19 5.57
N GLU A 48 2.28 -3.16 6.76
CA GLU A 48 2.98 -3.41 8.02
C GLU A 48 3.64 -4.80 8.03
N ALA A 49 2.89 -5.85 7.69
CA ALA A 49 3.41 -7.20 7.56
C ALA A 49 4.53 -7.33 6.51
N THR A 50 4.41 -6.61 5.39
CA THR A 50 5.44 -6.58 4.34
C THR A 50 6.73 -5.94 4.86
N LEU A 51 6.63 -4.81 5.58
CA LEU A 51 7.77 -4.11 6.15
C LEU A 51 8.49 -4.96 7.21
N GLU A 52 7.75 -5.69 8.04
CA GLU A 52 8.31 -6.65 9.00
C GLU A 52 9.06 -7.78 8.29
N THR A 53 8.47 -8.36 7.24
CA THR A 53 9.11 -9.40 6.43
C THR A 53 10.44 -8.93 5.82
N TYR A 54 10.47 -7.71 5.26
CA TYR A 54 11.70 -7.16 4.69
C TYR A 54 12.79 -6.94 5.74
N LYS A 55 12.40 -6.49 6.94
CA LYS A 55 13.31 -6.32 8.06
C LYS A 55 13.89 -7.65 8.54
N ASP A 56 13.05 -8.67 8.69
CA ASP A 56 13.48 -10.00 9.15
C ASP A 56 14.40 -10.70 8.15
N LEU A 57 14.23 -10.42 6.85
CA LEU A 57 15.07 -10.94 5.78
C LEU A 57 16.31 -10.09 5.47
N ASP A 58 16.54 -8.99 6.21
CA ASP A 58 17.58 -7.99 5.92
C ASP A 58 17.55 -7.50 4.46
N LYS A 59 16.34 -7.42 3.88
CA LYS A 59 16.11 -7.02 2.49
C LYS A 59 15.92 -5.50 2.42
N PRO A 60 16.64 -4.79 1.52
CA PRO A 60 16.43 -3.36 1.35
C PRO A 60 15.05 -3.06 0.76
N LEU A 61 14.42 -2.00 1.25
CA LEU A 61 13.18 -1.47 0.68
C LEU A 61 13.45 -0.79 -0.68
N PRO A 62 12.47 -0.76 -1.60
CA PRO A 62 12.55 0.02 -2.82
C PRO A 62 12.82 1.51 -2.53
N ALA A 63 13.75 2.13 -3.29
CA ALA A 63 14.28 3.46 -3.00
C ALA A 63 13.22 4.59 -2.91
N ASN A 64 12.13 4.48 -3.67
CA ASN A 64 11.08 5.50 -3.72
C ASN A 64 9.90 5.24 -2.77
N LEU A 65 9.96 4.16 -1.98
CA LEU A 65 8.86 3.79 -1.10
C LEU A 65 8.79 4.74 0.11
N ARG A 66 9.92 5.01 0.75
CA ARG A 66 10.00 5.85 1.94
C ARG A 66 10.11 7.34 1.55
N GLN A 67 9.26 8.17 2.14
CA GLN A 67 9.22 9.62 1.90
C GLN A 67 9.68 10.37 3.16
N ASP A 68 10.32 11.53 2.95
CA ASP A 68 10.62 12.45 4.05
C ASP A 68 9.42 13.37 4.30
N PRO A 69 8.72 13.27 5.44
CA PRO A 69 7.60 14.17 5.77
C PRO A 69 8.02 15.64 5.94
N ARG A 70 9.33 15.94 5.97
CA ARG A 70 9.87 17.31 6.06
C ARG A 70 10.23 17.90 4.70
N ALA A 71 10.09 17.14 3.61
CA ALA A 71 10.27 17.67 2.26
C ALA A 71 9.21 18.76 1.97
N ASP A 72 9.50 19.65 1.00
CA ASP A 72 8.62 20.76 0.65
C ASP A 72 7.20 20.31 0.27
N ALA A 73 7.07 19.16 -0.40
CA ALA A 73 5.80 18.53 -0.72
C ALA A 73 5.96 17.02 -0.97
N ILE A 74 4.91 16.25 -0.66
CA ILE A 74 4.77 14.84 -1.05
C ILE A 74 3.58 14.75 -2.00
N TRP A 75 3.83 14.39 -3.25
CA TRP A 75 2.77 14.10 -4.22
C TRP A 75 2.24 12.69 -4.00
N PHE A 76 0.93 12.54 -3.83
CA PHE A 76 0.31 11.25 -3.56
C PHE A 76 -1.07 11.14 -4.22
N GLU A 77 -1.49 9.90 -4.41
CA GLU A 77 -2.77 9.49 -4.94
C GLU A 77 -3.53 8.74 -3.83
N TYR A 78 -4.86 8.84 -3.81
CA TYR A 78 -5.72 8.15 -2.84
C TYR A 78 -7.07 7.82 -3.49
N LEU A 79 -7.66 6.68 -3.10
CA LEU A 79 -8.98 6.28 -3.56
C LEU A 79 -10.05 6.97 -2.72
N VAL A 80 -10.90 7.77 -3.37
CA VAL A 80 -12.04 8.43 -2.71
C VAL A 80 -13.32 7.91 -3.35
N THR A 81 -14.21 7.35 -2.55
CA THR A 81 -15.54 6.95 -3.00
C THR A 81 -16.48 8.17 -3.00
N GLY A 82 -17.15 8.39 -4.13
CA GLY A 82 -18.17 9.43 -4.27
C GLY A 82 -19.54 8.90 -3.87
N ARG A 83 -20.39 9.77 -3.29
CA ARG A 83 -21.82 9.49 -3.13
C ARG A 83 -22.59 9.82 -4.40
#